data_AF-A0A936SHU3-F1
#
_entry.id   AF-A0A936SHU3-F1
#
_cell.length_a   1.000
_cell.length_b   1.000
_cell.length_c   1.000
_cell.angle_alpha   90.00
_cell.angle_beta   90.00
_cell.angle_gamma   90.00
#
_symmetry.space_group_name_H-M   'P 1'
#
loop_
_entity.id
_entity.type
_entity.pdbx_description
1 polymer ?
#
loop_
_entity_poly.entity_id
_entity_poly.type
_entity_poly.pdbx_seq_one_letter_code
_entity_poly.pdbx_strand_id
1 'polypeptide(L)'
;MEEVVVKNISQIQIAASLTKVWEALTIPSLVKQWQYGSDLQTNWQIGSPIRFRTVWQETIFEQWGTVLEFQPKNLIRYSLFAPRPNLEDKPENYFTMTYRLTENSNSVSLEIIQDITLRERCGQRPWPDRRGSDA
;
A
#
# COMPACT_ATOMS: atom_id res chain seq x y z
N MET A 1 -1.27 -25.48 4.65
CA MET A 1 -0.55 -24.20 4.56
C MET A 1 -1.52 -23.15 5.02
N GLU A 2 -1.24 -22.52 6.16
CA GLU A 2 -2.10 -21.47 6.68
C GLU A 2 -1.56 -20.13 6.16
N GLU A 3 -2.36 -19.44 5.36
CA GLU A 3 -2.01 -18.08 4.94
C GLU A 3 -2.37 -17.13 6.08
N VAL A 4 -1.35 -16.50 6.66
CA VAL A 4 -1.57 -15.49 7.70
C VAL A 4 -1.63 -14.14 7.04
N VAL A 5 -2.78 -13.49 7.07
CA VAL A 5 -2.93 -12.12 6.57
C VAL A 5 -2.71 -11.15 7.73
N VAL A 6 -1.68 -10.33 7.63
CA VAL A 6 -1.46 -9.20 8.54
C VAL A 6 -2.14 -7.98 7.94
N LYS A 7 -3.04 -7.38 8.72
CA LYS A 7 -3.85 -6.24 8.31
C LYS A 7 -3.57 -5.03 9.19
N ASN A 8 -3.14 -3.95 8.57
CA ASN A 8 -2.98 -2.64 9.22
C ASN A 8 -4.07 -1.70 8.72
N ILE A 9 -4.84 -1.10 9.64
CA ILE A 9 -5.92 -0.16 9.32
C ILE A 9 -5.60 1.19 9.94
N SER A 10 -5.72 2.25 9.15
CA SER A 10 -5.60 3.63 9.60
C SER A 10 -6.81 4.41 9.11
N GLN A 11 -7.35 5.30 9.93
CA GLN A 11 -8.52 6.10 9.59
C GLN A 11 -8.27 7.57 9.92
N ILE A 12 -8.73 8.45 9.03
CA ILE A 12 -8.63 9.90 9.20
C ILE A 12 -9.92 10.58 8.76
N GLN A 13 -10.34 11.61 9.52
CA GLN A 13 -11.44 12.50 9.14
C GLN A 13 -10.87 13.75 8.47
N ILE A 14 -11.34 14.05 7.26
CA ILE A 14 -10.87 15.17 6.46
C ILE A 14 -12.03 16.16 6.29
N ALA A 15 -11.85 17.38 6.79
CA ALA A 15 -12.82 18.48 6.64
C ALA A 15 -12.76 19.07 5.22
N ALA A 16 -13.21 18.30 4.24
CA ALA A 16 -13.29 18.67 2.83
C ALA A 16 -14.42 17.90 2.13
N SER A 17 -14.83 18.35 0.95
CA SER A 17 -15.78 17.63 0.10
C SER A 17 -15.20 16.31 -0.41
N LEU A 18 -16.05 15.30 -0.63
CA LEU A 18 -15.67 14.01 -1.22
C LEU A 18 -14.86 14.14 -2.52
N THR A 19 -15.25 15.06 -3.41
CA THR A 19 -14.54 15.31 -4.68
C THR A 19 -13.09 15.70 -4.44
N LYS A 20 -12.80 16.65 -3.53
CA LYS A 20 -11.42 17.07 -3.24
C LYS A 20 -10.56 15.95 -2.66
N VAL A 21 -11.13 15.15 -1.77
CA VAL A 21 -10.40 14.00 -1.19
C VAL A 21 -10.12 12.95 -2.27
N TRP A 22 -11.11 12.67 -3.13
CA TRP A 22 -10.92 11.76 -4.26
C TRP A 22 -9.84 12.24 -5.23
N GLU A 23 -9.87 13.52 -5.61
CA GLU A 23 -8.86 14.13 -6.47
C GLU A 23 -7.46 14.05 -5.86
N ALA A 24 -7.34 14.30 -4.55
CA ALA A 24 -6.07 14.18 -3.84
C ALA A 24 -5.49 12.76 -3.90
N LEU A 25 -6.33 11.72 -3.99
CA LEU A 25 -5.91 10.32 -4.10
C LEU A 25 -5.65 9.86 -5.54
N THR A 26 -6.19 10.56 -6.55
CA THR A 26 -6.23 10.04 -7.93
C THR A 26 -5.53 10.91 -8.97
N ILE A 27 -5.41 12.22 -8.74
CA ILE A 27 -4.74 13.15 -9.65
C ILE A 27 -3.23 13.12 -9.37
N PRO A 28 -2.37 12.78 -10.36
CA PRO A 28 -0.93 12.65 -10.13
C PRO A 28 -0.26 13.88 -9.52
N SER A 29 -0.64 15.08 -9.95
CA SER A 29 -0.09 16.33 -9.42
C SER A 29 -0.46 16.61 -7.96
N LEU A 30 -1.58 16.06 -7.48
CA LEU A 30 -1.99 16.16 -6.07
C LEU A 30 -1.39 15.04 -5.23
N VAL A 31 -1.35 13.81 -5.77
CA VAL A 31 -0.71 12.65 -5.12
C VAL A 31 0.76 12.94 -4.81
N LYS A 32 1.46 13.59 -5.74
CA LYS A 32 2.86 14.01 -5.58
C LYS A 32 3.12 14.83 -4.31
N GLN A 33 2.12 15.60 -3.84
CA GLN A 33 2.29 16.50 -2.68
C GLN A 33 2.36 15.75 -1.35
N TRP A 34 1.67 14.62 -1.21
CA TRP A 34 1.64 13.85 0.05
C TRP A 34 2.39 12.52 -0.04
N GLN A 35 2.54 11.94 -1.24
CA GLN A 35 3.26 10.68 -1.44
C GLN A 35 4.75 10.91 -1.75
N TYR A 36 5.43 11.63 -0.86
CA TYR A 36 6.89 11.82 -0.89
C TYR A 36 7.45 12.31 -2.25
N GLY A 37 6.72 13.15 -2.98
CA GLY A 37 7.18 13.65 -4.28
C GLY A 37 7.10 12.64 -5.43
N SER A 38 6.44 11.50 -5.22
CA SER A 38 6.33 10.44 -6.24
C SER A 38 5.46 10.88 -7.42
N ASP A 39 5.95 10.63 -8.63
CA ASP A 39 5.16 10.68 -9.87
C ASP A 39 4.31 9.41 -9.96
N LEU A 40 2.99 9.57 -9.78
CA LEU A 40 2.02 8.50 -9.97
C LEU A 40 1.76 8.28 -11.47
N GLN A 41 1.92 7.04 -11.92
CA GLN A 41 1.64 6.60 -13.28
C GLN A 41 0.59 5.49 -13.24
N THR A 42 -0.64 5.82 -13.63
CA THR A 42 -1.75 4.86 -13.78
C THR A 42 -2.86 5.50 -14.60
N ASN A 43 -3.66 4.69 -15.28
CA ASN A 43 -4.91 5.14 -15.91
C ASN A 43 -6.15 4.73 -15.10
N TRP A 44 -5.94 4.15 -13.90
CA TRP A 44 -6.98 3.64 -13.00
C TRP A 44 -7.90 2.56 -13.60
N GLN A 45 -7.52 1.92 -14.71
CA GLN A 45 -8.26 0.78 -15.25
C GLN A 45 -7.97 -0.47 -14.43
N ILE A 46 -8.99 -1.25 -14.10
CA ILE A 46 -8.82 -2.52 -13.38
C ILE A 46 -7.95 -3.46 -14.23
N GLY A 47 -6.94 -4.07 -13.60
CA GLY A 47 -5.93 -4.92 -14.26
C GLY A 47 -4.77 -4.15 -14.90
N SER A 48 -4.81 -2.82 -14.94
CA SER A 48 -3.72 -2.00 -15.46
C SER A 48 -2.59 -1.79 -14.43
N PRO A 49 -1.37 -1.47 -14.89
CA PRO A 49 -0.27 -1.16 -13.99
C PRO A 49 -0.49 0.15 -13.23
N ILE A 50 -0.01 0.19 -11.99
CA ILE A 50 0.21 1.39 -11.20
C ILE A 50 1.68 1.48 -10.83
N ARG A 51 2.29 2.67 -10.95
CA ARG A 51 3.66 2.92 -10.53
C ARG A 51 3.78 4.23 -9.76
N PHE A 52 4.61 4.22 -8.72
CA PHE A 52 5.08 5.41 -8.02
C PHE A 52 6.59 5.54 -8.28
N ARG A 53 7.01 6.67 -8.86
CA ARG A 53 8.41 6.91 -9.21
C ARG A 53 8.92 8.19 -8.55
N THR A 54 10.03 8.11 -7.84
CA THR A 54 10.66 9.26 -7.17
C THR A 54 12.15 9.31 -7.48
N VAL A 55 12.67 10.51 -7.71
CA VAL A 55 14.12 10.74 -7.85
C VAL A 55 14.65 11.31 -6.55
N TRP A 56 15.64 10.66 -5.95
CA TRP A 56 16.31 11.12 -4.74
C TRP A 56 17.81 10.90 -4.88
N GLN A 57 18.60 11.98 -4.71
CA GLN A 57 20.06 11.97 -4.88
C GLN A 57 20.52 11.22 -6.14
N GLU A 58 19.95 11.59 -7.29
CA GLU A 58 20.22 10.97 -8.62
C GLU A 58 19.81 9.49 -8.75
N THR A 59 19.31 8.88 -7.68
CA THR A 59 18.80 7.51 -7.66
C THR A 59 17.30 7.50 -7.91
N ILE A 60 16.85 6.59 -8.77
CA ILE A 60 15.42 6.38 -9.07
C ILE A 60 14.90 5.30 -8.12
N PHE A 61 13.87 5.65 -7.35
CA PHE A 61 13.11 4.73 -6.51
C PHE A 61 11.75 4.51 -7.15
N GLU A 62 11.39 3.25 -7.38
CA GLU A 62 10.12 2.86 -7.99
C GLU A 62 9.40 1.83 -7.13
N GLN A 63 8.09 1.96 -7.06
CA GLN A 63 7.17 0.95 -6.56
C GLN A 63 6.15 0.68 -7.66
N TRP A 64 5.75 -0.58 -7.84
CA TRP A 64 4.85 -0.95 -8.92
C TRP A 64 3.88 -2.04 -8.52
N GLY A 65 2.77 -2.13 -9.24
CA GLY A 65 1.82 -3.22 -9.10
C GLY A 65 0.65 -3.03 -10.04
N THR A 66 -0.52 -3.46 -9.60
CA THR A 66 -1.71 -3.56 -10.46
C THR A 66 -2.93 -2.98 -9.76
N VAL A 67 -3.74 -2.22 -10.50
CA VAL A 67 -5.04 -1.76 -10.02
C VAL A 67 -5.99 -2.95 -9.92
N LEU A 68 -6.50 -3.23 -8.72
CA LEU A 68 -7.38 -4.37 -8.43
C LEU A 68 -8.86 -3.95 -8.42
N GLU A 69 -9.18 -2.78 -7.86
CA GLU A 69 -10.50 -2.18 -7.93
C GLU A 69 -10.40 -0.66 -8.00
N PHE A 70 -11.34 -0.05 -8.72
CA PHE A 70 -11.46 1.39 -8.80
C PHE A 70 -12.94 1.78 -8.94
N GLN A 71 -13.50 2.32 -7.87
CA GLN A 71 -14.89 2.78 -7.80
C GLN A 71 -14.87 4.29 -7.52
N PRO A 72 -15.16 5.14 -8.52
CA PRO A 72 -15.12 6.59 -8.38
C PRO A 72 -15.78 7.09 -7.10
N LYS A 73 -15.03 7.90 -6.33
CA LYS A 73 -15.47 8.53 -5.08
C LYS A 73 -15.85 7.57 -3.95
N ASN A 74 -15.42 6.30 -4.02
CA ASN A 74 -15.76 5.29 -3.01
C ASN A 74 -14.55 4.43 -2.62
N LEU A 75 -13.91 3.78 -3.60
CA LEU A 75 -12.92 2.75 -3.34
C LEU A 75 -11.77 2.77 -4.35
N ILE A 76 -10.54 2.66 -3.85
CA ILE A 76 -9.34 2.38 -4.64
C ILE A 76 -8.70 1.16 -4.02
N ARG A 77 -8.37 0.14 -4.82
CA ARG A 77 -7.61 -1.03 -4.35
C ARG A 77 -6.54 -1.38 -5.38
N TYR A 78 -5.30 -1.55 -4.94
CA TYR A 78 -4.20 -1.95 -5.81
C TYR A 78 -3.18 -2.82 -5.07
N SER A 79 -2.51 -3.70 -5.80
CA SER A 79 -1.31 -4.38 -5.32
C SER A 79 -0.09 -3.47 -5.48
N LEU A 80 0.89 -3.65 -4.61
CA LEU A 80 2.15 -2.92 -4.69
C LEU A 80 3.31 -3.81 -4.25
N PHE A 81 4.36 -3.79 -5.06
CA PHE A 81 5.70 -4.25 -4.73
C PHE A 81 6.58 -3.05 -4.49
N ALA A 82 7.24 -3.06 -3.33
CA ALA A 82 8.21 -2.04 -2.94
C ALA A 82 9.59 -2.71 -2.87
N PRO A 83 10.48 -2.46 -3.85
CA PRO A 83 11.82 -3.06 -3.88
C PRO A 83 12.61 -2.76 -2.62
N ARG A 84 13.28 -3.80 -2.11
CA ARG A 84 14.24 -3.72 -0.99
C ARG A 84 15.37 -4.70 -1.23
N PRO A 85 16.56 -4.50 -0.63
CA PRO A 85 17.66 -5.45 -0.77
C PRO A 85 17.22 -6.88 -0.44
N ASN A 86 17.57 -7.83 -1.31
CA ASN A 86 17.24 -9.26 -1.20
C ASN A 86 15.74 -9.62 -1.30
N LEU A 87 14.89 -8.71 -1.78
CA LEU A 87 13.47 -8.99 -2.04
C LEU A 87 13.26 -9.20 -3.54
N GLU A 88 12.92 -10.43 -3.93
CA GLU A 88 12.62 -10.76 -5.33
C GLU A 88 11.23 -10.24 -5.72
N ASP A 89 11.06 -9.82 -6.98
CA ASP A 89 9.75 -9.47 -7.52
C ASP A 89 8.95 -10.75 -7.79
N LYS A 90 8.22 -11.20 -6.76
CA LYS A 90 7.38 -12.39 -6.78
C LYS A 90 6.03 -12.08 -6.16
N PRO A 91 4.93 -12.74 -6.58
CA PRO A 91 3.59 -12.47 -6.07
C PRO A 91 3.47 -12.48 -4.54
N GLU A 92 4.27 -13.29 -3.85
CA GLU A 92 4.28 -13.37 -2.38
C GLU A 92 4.82 -12.10 -1.70
N ASN A 93 5.54 -11.26 -2.43
CA ASN A 93 6.18 -10.05 -1.92
C ASN A 93 5.35 -8.78 -2.20
N TYR A 94 4.17 -8.93 -2.81
CA TYR A 94 3.22 -7.83 -2.99
C TYR A 94 2.33 -7.70 -1.75
N PHE A 95 1.96 -6.48 -1.44
CA PHE A 95 0.89 -6.17 -0.47
C PHE A 95 -0.25 -5.44 -1.17
N THR A 96 -1.44 -5.48 -0.58
CA THR A 96 -2.61 -4.78 -1.11
C THR A 96 -2.86 -3.52 -0.31
N MET A 97 -3.02 -2.39 -1.00
CA MET A 97 -3.51 -1.14 -0.44
C MET A 97 -4.97 -0.95 -0.81
N THR A 98 -5.81 -0.63 0.17
CA THR A 98 -7.21 -0.26 -0.04
C THR A 98 -7.48 1.10 0.59
N TYR A 99 -7.99 2.04 -0.20
CA TYR A 99 -8.49 3.33 0.27
C TYR A 99 -10.00 3.35 0.13
N ARG A 100 -10.71 3.53 1.24
CA ARG A 100 -12.16 3.64 1.28
C ARG A 100 -12.56 5.02 1.75
N LEU A 101 -13.46 5.65 1.01
CA LEU A 101 -14.04 6.95 1.36
C LEU A 101 -15.49 6.76 1.80
N THR A 102 -15.83 7.34 2.94
CA THR A 102 -17.21 7.48 3.41
C THR A 102 -17.50 8.95 3.60
N GLU A 103 -18.47 9.47 2.86
CA GLU A 103 -18.94 10.85 3.02
C GLU A 103 -19.82 10.97 4.26
N ASN A 104 -19.49 11.91 5.14
CA ASN A 104 -20.25 12.30 6.31
C ASN A 104 -20.79 13.73 6.11
N SER A 105 -21.66 14.20 7.01
CA SER A 105 -22.38 15.47 6.85
C SER A 105 -21.50 16.68 6.51
N ASN A 106 -20.28 16.77 7.07
CA ASN A 106 -19.35 17.88 6.87
C ASN A 106 -17.89 17.45 6.65
N SER A 107 -17.64 16.15 6.49
CA SER A 107 -16.29 15.59 6.38
C SER A 107 -16.30 14.31 5.57
N VAL A 108 -15.12 13.86 5.18
CA VAL A 108 -14.93 12.56 4.55
C VAL A 108 -14.05 11.72 5.46
N SER A 109 -14.51 10.52 5.76
CA SER A 109 -13.70 9.50 6.41
C SER A 109 -12.89 8.76 5.36
N LEU A 110 -11.57 8.86 5.42
CA LEU A 110 -10.65 8.03 4.65
C LEU A 110 -10.14 6.90 5.53
N GLU A 111 -10.43 5.67 5.14
CA GLU A 111 -9.86 4.45 5.70
C GLU A 111 -8.79 3.92 4.74
N ILE A 112 -7.58 3.71 5.26
CA ILE A 112 -6.44 3.13 4.56
C ILE A 112 -6.16 1.77 5.19
N ILE A 113 -6.24 0.73 4.36
CA ILE A 113 -5.97 -0.65 4.77
C ILE A 113 -4.77 -1.15 3.98
N GLN A 114 -3.80 -1.73 4.69
CA GLN A 114 -2.70 -2.49 4.12
C GLN A 114 -2.83 -3.96 4.52
N ASP A 115 -3.03 -4.84 3.54
CA ASP A 115 -3.08 -6.29 3.72
C ASP A 115 -1.79 -6.92 3.20
N ILE A 116 -1.10 -7.68 4.05
CA ILE A 116 0.13 -8.42 3.72
C ILE A 116 -0.16 -9.91 3.91
N THR A 117 -0.05 -10.69 2.84
CA THR A 117 -0.16 -12.15 2.92
C THR A 117 1.19 -12.74 3.30
N LEU A 118 1.34 -13.16 4.55
CA LEU A 118 2.51 -13.90 4.99
C LEU A 118 2.33 -15.38 4.68
N ARG A 119 3.27 -15.92 3.92
CA ARG A 119 3.45 -17.36 3.79
C ARG A 119 4.58 -17.75 4.72
N GLU A 120 4.31 -18.66 5.65
CA GLU A 120 5.39 -19.24 6.44
C GLU A 120 6.44 -19.84 5.49
N ARG A 121 7.68 -19.36 5.55
CA ARG A 121 8.80 -20.15 5.04
C ARG A 121 8.91 -21.35 5.95
N CYS A 122 8.43 -22.50 5.51
CA CYS A 122 8.73 -23.77 6.14
C CYS A 122 10.27 -23.91 6.19
N GLY A 123 10.89 -23.63 7.35
CA GLY A 123 12.33 -23.87 7.57
C GLY A 123 13.15 -22.87 8.38
N GLN A 124 12.65 -21.69 8.80
CA GLN A 124 13.41 -20.87 9.77
C GLN A 124 12.95 -21.16 11.19
N ARG A 125 13.69 -22.06 11.88
CA ARG A 125 13.50 -22.32 13.30
C ARG A 125 13.62 -21.00 14.08
N PRO A 126 12.76 -20.73 15.06
CA PRO A 126 12.99 -19.63 15.99
C PRO A 126 14.32 -19.88 16.73
N TRP A 127 15.02 -18.80 17.05
CA TRP A 127 16.26 -18.76 17.84
C TRP A 127 16.32 -19.84 18.92
N PRO A 128 17.50 -20.47 19.16
CA PRO A 128 17.60 -21.45 20.24
C PRO A 128 17.24 -20.77 21.56
N ASP A 129 16.32 -21.40 22.29
CA ASP A 129 15.97 -21.08 23.67
C ASP A 129 17.26 -20.95 24.48
N ARG A 130 17.57 -19.75 24.98
CA ARG A 130 18.59 -19.58 26.02
C ARG A 130 17.99 -20.05 27.34
N ARG A 131 17.85 -21.36 27.50
CA ARG A 131 17.71 -22.00 28.80
C ARG A 131 18.92 -22.87 29.09
N GLY A 132 19.63 -22.45 30.13
CA GLY A 132 20.50 -23.31 30.94
C GLY A 132 21.97 -23.31 30.53
N SER A 133 22.78 -22.59 31.30
CA SER A 133 24.06 -23.12 31.76
C SER A 133 24.29 -22.55 33.15
N ASP A 134 23.76 -23.28 34.14
CA ASP A 134 24.38 -23.33 35.46
C ASP A 134 25.85 -23.74 35.27
N ALA A 135 26.75 -22.95 35.81
CA ALA A 135 28.11 -23.33 36.23
C ALA A 135 28.54 -22.37 37.34
#